data_AF-A0A4V5NRM0-F1
#
_entry.id   AF-A0A4V5NRM0-F1
#
_cell.length_a   1.000
_cell.length_b   1.000
_cell.length_c   1.000
_cell.angle_alpha   90.00
_cell.angle_beta   90.00
_cell.angle_gamma   90.00
#
_symmetry.space_group_name_H-M   'P 1'
#
loop_
_entity.id
_entity.type
_entity.pdbx_description
1 polymer ?
#
loop_
_entity_poly.entity_id
_entity_poly.type
_entity_poly.pdbx_seq_one_letter_code
_entity_poly.pdbx_strand_id
1 'polypeptide(L)'
;MSFTLRTEEKHEIILNELCRDLELGAKSKAVLWLIENIQEIQAERSMFFQNMTRLEREIKNIKCAIQKKTEAELELTKLCSN
;
A
#
# COMPACT_ATOMS: atom_id res chain seq x y z
N MET A 1 -35.78 -2.07 5.21
CA MET A 1 -35.31 -0.97 6.08
C MET A 1 -34.58 0.05 5.22
N SER A 2 -34.89 1.34 5.36
CA SER A 2 -34.11 2.42 4.75
C SER A 2 -33.10 2.95 5.75
N PHE A 3 -31.80 2.89 5.43
CA PHE A 3 -30.75 3.53 6.23
C PHE A 3 -30.28 4.80 5.52
N THR A 4 -30.05 5.86 6.29
CA THR A 4 -29.46 7.10 5.78
C THR A 4 -27.97 7.08 6.09
N LEU A 5 -27.13 6.97 5.06
CA LEU A 5 -25.68 7.01 5.22
C LEU A 5 -25.22 8.48 5.25
N ARG A 6 -24.50 8.86 6.31
CA ARG A 6 -23.77 10.14 6.36
C ARG A 6 -22.30 9.86 6.12
N THR A 7 -21.84 10.16 4.93
CA THR A 7 -20.47 10.01 4.47
C THR A 7 -19.66 11.27 4.71
N GLU A 8 -18.37 11.10 4.99
CA GLU A 8 -17.39 12.19 4.86
C GLU A 8 -17.03 12.35 3.38
N GLU A 9 -16.50 13.50 2.98
CA GLU A 9 -16.11 13.79 1.59
C GLU A 9 -15.19 12.71 1.00
N LYS A 10 -14.24 12.21 1.80
CA LYS A 10 -13.35 11.12 1.38
C LYS A 10 -14.08 9.80 1.09
N HIS A 11 -15.15 9.51 1.83
CA HIS A 11 -15.96 8.30 1.61
C HIS A 11 -16.82 8.46 0.35
N GLU A 12 -17.29 9.68 0.06
CA GLU A 12 -18.01 9.96 -1.19
C GLU A 12 -17.15 9.73 -2.44
N ILE A 13 -15.89 10.14 -2.40
CA ILE A 13 -14.94 9.87 -3.50
C ILE A 13 -14.82 8.37 -3.74
N ILE A 14 -14.55 7.59 -2.69
CA ILE A 14 -14.42 6.13 -2.77
C ILE A 14 -15.68 5.47 -3.34
N LEU A 15 -16.86 5.89 -2.88
CA LEU A 15 -18.13 5.33 -3.37
C LEU A 15 -18.40 5.68 -4.83
N ASN A 16 -18.04 6.89 -5.28
CA ASN A 16 -18.15 7.29 -6.68
C ASN A 16 -17.18 6.47 -7.56
N GLU A 17 -15.95 6.27 -7.10
CA GLU A 17 -14.94 5.45 -7.80
C GLU A 17 -15.43 4.02 -7.94
N LEU A 18 -15.91 3.41 -6.86
CA LEU A 18 -16.49 2.06 -6.90
C LEU A 18 -17.70 1.97 -7.83
N CYS A 19 -18.56 2.99 -7.83
CA CYS A 19 -19.71 3.01 -8.75
C CYS A 19 -19.28 3.07 -10.22
N ARG A 20 -18.19 3.80 -10.52
CA ARG A 20 -17.63 3.85 -11.88
C ARG A 20 -16.95 2.54 -12.24
N ASP A 21 -16.07 2.04 -11.38
CA ASP A 21 -15.18 0.92 -11.69
C ASP A 21 -15.93 -0.42 -11.71
N LEU A 22 -17.02 -0.54 -10.94
CA LEU A 22 -17.88 -1.72 -10.89
C LEU A 22 -19.23 -1.52 -11.62
N GLU A 23 -19.39 -0.40 -12.35
CA GLU A 23 -20.60 -0.03 -13.08
C GLU A 23 -21.89 -0.07 -12.22
N LEU A 24 -21.78 0.32 -10.95
CA LEU A 24 -22.90 0.32 -10.02
C LEU A 24 -23.71 1.61 -10.18
N GLY A 25 -24.97 1.48 -10.63
CA GLY A 25 -25.87 2.63 -10.84
C GLY A 25 -26.32 3.39 -9.58
N ALA A 26 -25.85 3.01 -8.38
CA ALA A 26 -26.16 3.71 -7.14
C ALA A 26 -25.13 3.45 -6.05
N LYS A 27 -24.82 4.49 -5.26
CA LYS A 27 -23.90 4.40 -4.10
C LYS A 27 -24.35 3.39 -3.04
N SER A 28 -25.65 3.21 -2.86
CA SER A 28 -26.18 2.19 -1.96
C SER A 28 -25.78 0.77 -2.37
N LYS A 29 -25.64 0.50 -3.68
CA LYS A 29 -25.11 -0.77 -4.19
C LYS A 29 -23.61 -0.88 -3.97
N ALA A 30 -22.85 0.21 -4.10
CA ALA A 30 -21.42 0.21 -3.77
C ALA A 30 -21.18 -0.07 -2.28
N VAL A 31 -21.99 0.51 -1.40
CA VAL A 31 -21.96 0.23 0.05
C VAL A 31 -22.29 -1.24 0.33
N LEU A 32 -23.33 -1.78 -0.32
CA LEU A 32 -23.70 -3.20 -0.15
C LEU A 32 -22.57 -4.11 -0.62
N TRP A 33 -22.00 -3.84 -1.79
CA TRP A 33 -20.86 -4.58 -2.32
C TRP A 33 -19.66 -4.54 -1.37
N LEU A 34 -19.35 -3.38 -0.78
CA LEU A 34 -18.28 -3.26 0.23
C LEU A 34 -18.56 -4.13 1.46
N ILE A 35 -19.81 -4.19 1.93
CA ILE A 35 -20.19 -5.01 3.08
C ILE A 35 -20.05 -6.51 2.74
N GLU A 36 -20.52 -6.92 1.57
CA GLU A 36 -20.47 -8.31 1.10
C GLU A 36 -19.03 -8.80 0.90
N ASN A 37 -18.13 -7.91 0.45
CA ASN A 37 -16.75 -8.25 0.12
C ASN A 37 -15.74 -7.77 1.18
N ILE A 38 -16.20 -7.36 2.38
CA ILE A 38 -15.33 -6.74 3.37
C ILE A 38 -14.17 -7.65 3.82
N GLN A 39 -14.41 -8.95 3.89
CA GLN A 39 -13.39 -9.93 4.29
C GLN A 39 -12.28 -10.06 3.24
N GLU A 40 -12.66 -10.07 1.96
CA GLU A 40 -11.71 -10.11 0.84
C GLU A 40 -10.86 -8.85 0.78
N ILE A 41 -11.51 -7.68 0.88
CA ILE A 41 -10.83 -6.38 0.93
C ILE A 41 -9.83 -6.32 2.10
N GLN A 42 -10.20 -6.87 3.27
CA GLN A 42 -9.29 -6.94 4.42
C GLN A 42 -8.11 -7.89 4.19
N ALA A 43 -8.34 -9.03 3.53
CA ALA A 43 -7.29 -9.98 3.19
C ALA A 43 -6.30 -9.38 2.18
N GLU A 44 -6.80 -8.75 1.12
CA GLU A 44 -5.97 -8.06 0.11
C GLU A 44 -5.14 -6.94 0.75
N ARG A 45 -5.77 -6.11 1.60
CA ARG A 45 -5.07 -5.07 2.35
C ARG A 45 -3.95 -5.66 3.20
N SER A 46 -4.19 -6.79 3.86
CA SER A 46 -3.19 -7.46 4.70
C SER A 46 -2.01 -7.97 3.87
N MET A 47 -2.28 -8.58 2.72
CA MET A 47 -1.26 -9.01 1.77
C MET A 47 -0.43 -7.83 1.25
N PHE A 48 -1.09 -6.71 0.92
CA PHE A 48 -0.40 -5.49 0.50
C PHE A 48 0.55 -4.97 1.58
N PHE A 49 0.10 -4.90 2.84
CA PHE A 49 0.97 -4.48 3.96
C PHE A 49 2.16 -5.41 4.17
N GLN A 50 1.95 -6.74 4.07
CA GLN A 50 3.05 -7.70 4.18
C GLN A 50 4.09 -7.48 3.07
N ASN A 51 3.64 -7.26 1.84
CA ASN A 51 4.52 -6.96 0.70
C ASN A 51 5.26 -5.63 0.89
N MET A 52 4.58 -4.59 1.36
CA MET A 52 5.19 -3.30 1.66
C MET A 52 6.28 -3.46 2.72
N THR A 53 6.00 -4.14 3.83
CA THR A 53 7.00 -4.40 4.89
C THR A 53 8.18 -5.23 4.39
N ARG A 54 7.95 -6.19 3.48
CA ARG A 54 9.04 -6.95 2.84
C ARG A 54 9.93 -6.02 2.01
N LEU A 55 9.34 -5.18 1.16
CA LEU A 55 10.07 -4.25 0.30
C LEU A 55 10.85 -3.21 1.12
N GLU A 56 10.27 -2.69 2.20
CA GLU A 56 10.96 -1.78 3.13
C GLU A 56 12.21 -2.43 3.74
N ARG A 57 12.11 -3.71 4.11
CA ARG A 57 13.25 -4.49 4.61
C ARG A 57 14.32 -4.68 3.55
N GLU A 58 13.94 -4.99 2.32
CA GLU A 58 14.86 -5.14 1.18
C GLU A 58 15.60 -3.83 0.90
N ILE A 59 14.88 -2.70 0.87
CA ILE A 59 15.47 -1.37 0.72
C ILE A 59 16.48 -1.10 1.84
N LYS A 60 16.14 -1.42 3.09
CA LYS A 60 17.05 -1.25 4.23
C LYS A 60 18.32 -2.09 4.06
N ASN A 61 18.18 -3.35 3.64
CA ASN A 61 19.31 -4.24 3.41
C ASN A 61 20.22 -3.73 2.28
N ILE A 62 19.64 -3.26 1.17
CA ILE A 62 20.38 -2.68 0.04
C ILE A 62 21.14 -1.44 0.49
N LYS A 63 20.50 -0.53 1.25
CA LYS A 63 21.17 0.66 1.80
C LYS A 63 22.37 0.30 2.66
N CYS A 64 22.24 -0.71 3.52
CA CYS A 64 23.35 -1.19 4.35
C CYS A 64 24.47 -1.81 3.50
N ALA A 65 24.13 -2.59 2.47
CA ALA A 65 25.11 -3.19 1.56
C ALA A 65 25.88 -2.11 0.77
N ILE A 66 25.19 -1.08 0.27
CA ILE A 66 25.82 0.08 -0.39
C ILE A 66 26.78 0.76 0.57
N GLN A 67 26.36 1.04 1.80
CA GLN A 67 27.21 1.68 2.79
C GLN A 67 28.50 0.88 3.04
N LYS A 68 28.38 -0.43 3.27
CA LYS A 68 29.55 -1.32 3.47
C LYS A 68 30.47 -1.35 2.26
N LYS A 69 29.91 -1.34 1.04
CA LYS A 69 30.70 -1.28 -0.20
C LYS A 69 31.49 0.02 -0.28
N THR A 70 30.85 1.16 -0.02
CA THR A 70 31.49 2.46 -0.02
C THR A 70 32.61 2.55 1.03
N GLU A 71 32.38 2.03 2.23
CA GLU A 71 33.40 1.94 3.28
C GLU A 71 34.61 1.12 2.84
N ALA A 72 34.39 -0.06 2.26
CA ALA A 72 35.46 -0.92 1.74
C ALA A 72 36.24 -0.27 0.58
N GLU A 73 35.57 0.44 -0.33
CA GLU A 73 36.22 1.18 -1.43
C GLU A 73 37.12 2.31 -0.89
N LEU A 74 36.66 3.02 0.15
CA LEU A 74 37.46 4.06 0.81
C LEU A 74 38.70 3.47 1.50
N GLU A 75 38.59 2.31 2.15
CA GLU A 75 39.73 1.63 2.78
C GLU A 75 40.75 1.16 1.74
N LEU A 76 40.30 0.54 0.64
CA LEU A 76 41.19 0.13 -0.46
C LEU A 76 41.95 1.31 -1.04
N THR A 77 41.26 2.44 -1.27
CA THR A 77 41.90 3.64 -1.81
C THR A 77 43.00 4.16 -0.87
N LYS A 78 42.76 4.14 0.45
CA LYS A 78 43.78 4.52 1.45
C LYS A 78 44.98 3.58 1.45
N LEU A 79 44.74 2.27 1.31
CA LEU A 79 45.82 1.26 1.28
C LEU A 79 46.67 1.36 0.01
N CYS A 80 46.08 1.70 -1.14
CA CYS A 80 46.81 1.87 -2.41
C CYS A 80 47.54 3.22 -2.54
N SER A 81 47.29 4.16 -1.61
CA SER A 81 47.91 5.49 -1.62
C SER A 81 49.14 5.60 -0.71
N ASN A 82 49.51 4.52 -0.01
CA ASN A 82 50.74 4.35 0.77
C ASN A 82 51.70 3.42 0.03
#